data_AF-I0I277-F1
#
_entry.id   AF-I0I277-F1
#
_cell.length_a   1.000
_cell.length_b   1.000
_cell.length_c   1.000
_cell.angle_alpha   90.00
_cell.angle_beta   90.00
_cell.angle_gamma   90.00
#
_symmetry.space_group_name_H-M   'P 1'
#
loop_
_entity.id
_entity.type
_entity.pdbx_description
1 polymer ?
#
loop_
_entity_poly.entity_id
_entity_poly.type
_entity_poly.pdbx_seq_one_letter_code
_entity_poly.pdbx_strand_id
1 'polypeptide(L)'
;MSDIRTEVQRQARNAVLQYAIFRWESAIIIAVTLLVYFLAPGPFGLPRELWLAVGVVGLGLIIYSSLTDVETNARVMLELFQEKLDPSRIKDKTLRKEVEEALEYQRRIEMQVRRQRAGLIRERLDDAANQISDWVSNIYQLALRLDAYLADDLLARDRTRLPQDIQQLSEARAREQNPDVQRQLDEVIAGKRNQWQTLRQLDARMKQAQLQMEQSLTALGTVYGQVQLLNAEAINSGRAERLRNDILEQVKRLDDLVSSLNEVYRYDGFQQTSTTDELRK
;
A
#
# COMPACT_ATOMS: atom_id res chain seq x y z
N MET A 1 -0.47 -7.59 32.94
CA MET A 1 0.98 -7.58 32.66
C MET A 1 1.17 -7.02 31.26
N SER A 2 1.84 -5.88 31.19
CA SER A 2 1.59 -4.80 30.24
C SER A 2 2.91 -4.21 29.79
N ASP A 3 3.69 -5.00 29.04
CA ASP A 3 5.01 -4.58 28.52
C ASP A 3 5.23 -4.89 27.03
N ILE A 4 4.22 -5.37 26.30
CA ILE A 4 4.35 -5.68 24.85
C ILE A 4 3.73 -4.57 23.97
N ARG A 5 2.83 -3.74 24.51
CA ARG A 5 2.21 -2.63 23.75
C ARG A 5 3.14 -1.44 23.53
N THR A 6 4.19 -1.29 24.34
CA THR A 6 5.09 -0.13 24.34
C THR A 6 6.28 -0.28 23.39
N GLU A 7 6.71 -1.50 23.08
CA GLU A 7 7.82 -1.75 22.14
C GLU A 7 7.37 -1.59 20.66
N VAL A 8 6.14 -2.01 20.35
CA VAL A 8 5.53 -1.88 19.02
C VAL A 8 5.19 -0.41 18.68
N GLN A 9 4.87 0.41 19.70
CA GLN A 9 4.67 1.85 19.53
C GLN A 9 5.97 2.64 19.28
N ARG A 10 7.15 2.11 19.63
CA ARG A 10 8.43 2.80 19.41
C ARG A 10 9.00 2.59 18.00
N GLN A 11 8.76 1.44 17.37
CA GLN A 11 9.25 1.18 16.00
C GLN A 11 8.40 1.82 14.89
N ALA A 12 7.11 2.09 15.15
CA ALA A 12 6.24 2.82 14.22
C ALA A 12 6.66 4.31 14.05
N ARG A 13 7.51 4.84 14.94
CA ARG A 13 7.97 6.24 14.88
C ARG A 13 9.20 6.44 13.97
N ASN A 14 9.95 5.39 13.64
CA ASN A 14 11.16 5.52 12.81
C ASN A 14 10.93 5.33 11.30
N ALA A 15 9.82 4.73 10.87
CA ALA A 15 9.51 4.56 9.44
C ALA A 15 8.84 5.79 8.80
N VAL A 16 8.17 6.64 9.60
CA VAL A 16 7.56 7.90 9.14
C VAL A 16 8.63 8.99 8.91
N LEU A 17 9.82 8.86 9.51
CA LEU A 17 10.91 9.83 9.37
C LEU A 17 11.69 9.70 8.05
N GLN A 18 11.63 8.56 7.35
CA GLN A 18 12.43 8.37 6.13
C GLN A 18 11.74 8.85 4.84
N TYR A 19 10.41 9.02 4.84
CA TYR A 19 9.68 9.57 3.68
C TYR A 19 9.50 11.10 3.74
N ALA A 20 9.79 11.73 4.89
CA ALA A 20 9.75 13.19 5.06
C ALA A 20 10.99 13.92 4.50
N ILE A 21 12.07 13.20 4.21
CA ILE A 21 13.39 13.79 3.87
C ILE A 21 13.65 13.83 2.34
N PHE A 22 12.85 13.15 1.51
CA PHE A 22 12.97 13.18 0.05
C PHE A 22 11.81 13.91 -0.67
N ARG A 23 11.08 14.76 0.04
CA ARG A 23 10.15 15.74 -0.55
C ARG A 23 10.90 17.03 -0.89
N TRP A 24 10.82 17.47 -2.14
CA TRP A 24 11.32 18.77 -2.60
C TRP A 24 10.67 19.95 -1.84
N GLU A 25 9.51 19.73 -1.21
CA GLU A 25 8.87 20.71 -0.34
C GLU A 25 9.66 21.01 0.95
N SER A 26 10.41 20.04 1.49
CA SER A 26 11.33 20.27 2.61
C SER A 26 12.55 21.10 2.19
N ALA A 27 13.01 20.95 0.95
CA ALA A 27 14.12 21.72 0.39
C ALA A 27 13.73 23.21 0.20
N ILE A 28 12.49 23.49 -0.19
CA ILE A 28 11.99 24.88 -0.32
C ILE A 28 11.86 25.54 1.05
N ILE A 29 11.37 24.83 2.06
CA ILE A 29 11.25 25.38 3.41
C ILE A 29 12.63 25.64 4.03
N ILE A 30 13.59 24.73 3.86
CA ILE A 30 14.99 24.94 4.28
C ILE A 30 15.63 26.09 3.49
N ALA A 31 15.39 26.16 2.17
CA ALA A 31 15.89 27.24 1.33
C ALA A 31 15.33 28.61 1.73
N VAL A 32 14.01 28.72 1.99
CA VAL A 32 13.36 29.96 2.44
C VAL A 32 13.80 30.34 3.85
N THR A 33 13.97 29.37 4.75
CA THR A 33 14.47 29.63 6.11
C THR A 33 15.92 30.09 6.10
N LEU A 34 16.77 29.51 5.23
CA LEU A 34 18.16 29.96 5.03
C LEU A 34 18.25 31.32 4.32
N LEU A 35 17.36 31.60 3.35
CA LEU A 35 17.28 32.89 2.66
C LEU A 35 16.91 34.02 3.62
N VAL A 36 15.94 33.78 4.50
CA VAL A 36 15.53 34.75 5.53
C VAL A 36 16.60 34.91 6.62
N TYR A 37 17.33 33.83 6.96
CA TYR A 37 18.45 33.87 7.91
C TYR A 37 19.63 34.72 7.41
N PHE A 38 19.92 34.71 6.10
CA PHE A 38 21.10 35.36 5.53
C PHE A 38 20.85 36.81 5.06
N LEU A 39 19.59 37.21 4.82
CA LEU A 39 19.27 38.45 4.10
C LEU A 39 18.85 39.65 4.97
N ALA A 40 18.63 39.51 6.29
CA ALA A 40 18.28 40.65 7.15
C ALA A 40 18.71 40.50 8.63
N PRO A 41 19.16 41.57 9.31
CA PRO A 41 19.34 41.56 10.76
C PRO A 41 17.95 41.54 11.42
N GLY A 42 17.45 40.34 11.71
CA GLY A 42 16.29 40.03 12.58
C GLY A 42 15.04 40.91 12.40
N PRO A 43 13.97 40.44 11.72
CA PRO A 43 12.71 41.18 11.75
C PRO A 43 12.24 41.35 13.21
N PHE A 44 11.79 42.56 13.55
CA PHE A 44 11.23 42.94 14.85
C PHE A 44 12.18 43.00 16.07
N GLY A 45 13.51 43.05 15.88
CA GLY A 45 14.45 43.32 16.99
C GLY A 45 14.59 42.19 18.01
N LEU A 46 14.14 40.98 17.66
CA LEU A 46 14.27 39.79 18.50
C LEU A 46 15.68 39.18 18.39
N PRO A 47 16.23 38.63 19.49
CA PRO A 47 17.49 37.88 19.46
C PRO A 47 17.39 36.74 18.45
N ARG A 48 18.45 36.54 17.66
CA ARG A 48 18.54 35.51 16.61
C ARG A 48 18.22 34.09 17.11
N GLU A 49 18.53 33.78 18.37
CA GLU A 49 18.25 32.46 18.96
C GLU A 49 16.74 32.25 19.20
N LEU A 50 16.00 33.32 19.51
CA LEU A 50 14.56 33.27 19.79
C LEU A 50 13.75 33.11 18.50
N TRP A 51 14.26 33.60 17.37
CA TRP A 51 13.61 33.40 16.08
C TRP A 51 13.70 31.94 15.61
N LEU A 52 14.82 31.26 15.87
CA LEU A 52 14.93 29.82 15.62
C LEU A 52 13.92 29.02 16.42
N ALA A 53 13.67 29.40 17.68
CA ALA A 53 12.67 28.74 18.52
C ALA A 53 11.24 28.93 17.97
N VAL A 54 10.86 30.12 17.51
CA VAL A 54 9.51 30.34 16.95
C VAL A 54 9.37 29.66 15.57
N GLY A 55 10.43 29.54 14.78
CA GLY A 55 10.42 28.73 13.54
C GLY A 55 10.18 27.25 13.83
N VAL A 56 10.83 26.70 14.85
CA VAL A 56 10.64 25.30 15.30
C VAL A 56 9.24 25.10 15.90
N VAL A 57 8.74 26.06 16.66
CA VAL A 57 7.38 26.01 17.24
C VAL A 57 6.31 26.15 16.16
N GLY A 58 6.49 27.01 15.16
CA GLY A 58 5.60 27.15 14.00
C GLY A 58 5.55 25.88 13.16
N LEU A 59 6.70 25.26 12.91
CA LEU A 59 6.77 23.95 12.26
C LEU A 59 6.12 22.86 13.11
N GLY A 60 6.35 22.86 14.43
CA GLY A 60 5.74 21.92 15.37
C GLY A 60 4.22 22.03 15.42
N LEU A 61 3.67 23.26 15.39
CA LEU A 61 2.23 23.52 15.36
C LEU A 61 1.59 23.08 14.04
N ILE A 62 2.25 23.29 12.90
CA ILE A 62 1.75 22.84 11.59
C ILE A 62 1.81 21.31 11.48
N ILE A 63 2.88 20.67 11.96
CA ILE A 63 2.99 19.19 11.98
C ILE A 63 1.96 18.59 12.93
N TYR A 64 1.73 19.20 14.10
CA TYR A 64 0.70 18.77 15.04
C TYR A 64 -0.70 18.96 14.46
N SER A 65 -0.99 20.11 13.86
CA SER A 65 -2.26 20.36 13.16
C SER A 65 -2.46 19.39 11.99
N SER A 66 -1.42 19.11 11.20
CA SER A 66 -1.47 18.17 10.07
C SER A 66 -1.63 16.71 10.50
N LEU A 67 -1.19 16.31 11.69
CA LEU A 67 -1.43 14.97 12.22
C LEU A 67 -2.79 14.83 12.90
N THR A 68 -3.40 15.92 13.33
CA THR A 68 -4.68 15.90 14.06
C THR A 68 -5.88 16.20 13.17
N ASP A 69 -5.64 16.66 11.94
CA ASP A 69 -6.69 17.06 11.01
C ASP A 69 -6.82 16.08 9.84
N VAL A 70 -7.49 14.95 10.12
CA VAL A 70 -7.88 13.94 9.14
C VAL A 70 -9.01 14.47 8.22
N GLU A 71 -9.64 15.60 8.55
CA GLU A 71 -10.68 16.24 7.72
C GLU A 71 -10.10 17.17 6.64
N THR A 72 -8.94 17.81 6.87
CA THR A 72 -8.34 18.73 5.87
C THR A 72 -7.51 18.03 4.79
N ASN A 73 -7.06 16.78 5.02
CA ASN A 73 -6.27 16.03 4.05
C ASN A 73 -7.06 15.57 2.80
N ALA A 74 -8.39 15.60 2.85
CA ALA A 74 -9.26 15.16 1.76
C ALA A 74 -9.23 16.07 0.51
N ARG A 75 -8.83 17.34 0.65
CA ARG A 75 -8.96 18.33 -0.43
C ARG A 75 -7.71 18.55 -1.29
N VAL A 76 -6.52 18.19 -0.78
CA VAL A 76 -5.24 18.34 -1.50
C VAL A 76 -4.81 17.01 -2.17
N MET A 77 -5.39 15.89 -1.75
CA MET A 77 -5.09 14.57 -2.32
C MET A 77 -5.78 14.36 -3.69
N LEU A 78 -6.96 14.96 -3.91
CA LEU A 78 -7.79 14.75 -5.11
C LEU A 78 -7.11 15.23 -6.42
N GLU A 79 -6.27 16.28 -6.34
CA GLU A 79 -5.55 16.84 -7.49
C GLU A 79 -4.21 16.10 -7.75
N LEU A 80 -3.63 15.45 -6.73
CA LEU A 80 -2.42 14.63 -6.84
C LEU A 80 -2.69 13.14 -7.15
N PHE A 81 -3.92 12.66 -6.97
CA PHE A 81 -4.31 11.27 -7.23
C PHE A 81 -4.51 10.96 -8.72
N GLN A 82 -5.04 11.91 -9.50
CA GLN A 82 -5.31 11.70 -10.93
C GLN A 82 -4.03 11.64 -11.78
N GLU A 83 -2.92 12.24 -11.32
CA GLU A 83 -1.63 12.23 -12.04
C GLU A 83 -0.76 10.99 -11.72
N LYS A 84 -1.09 10.22 -10.68
CA LYS A 84 -0.25 9.10 -10.20
C LYS A 84 -0.77 7.71 -10.53
N LEU A 85 -2.06 7.54 -10.80
CA LEU A 85 -2.65 6.26 -11.19
C LEU A 85 -2.48 6.03 -12.69
N ASP A 86 -1.29 5.61 -13.09
CA ASP A 86 -0.95 5.32 -14.48
C ASP A 86 -0.99 3.80 -14.74
N PRO A 87 -2.02 3.29 -15.45
CA PRO A 87 -2.14 1.86 -15.77
C PRO A 87 -1.02 1.35 -16.67
N SER A 88 -0.35 2.23 -17.43
CA SER A 88 0.71 1.83 -18.35
C SER A 88 1.94 1.24 -17.63
N ARG A 89 2.09 1.52 -16.32
CA ARG A 89 3.13 0.93 -15.47
C ARG A 89 2.94 -0.56 -15.21
N ILE A 90 1.70 -1.05 -15.29
CA ILE A 90 1.36 -2.46 -15.09
C ILE A 90 1.67 -3.20 -16.39
N LYS A 91 2.58 -4.17 -16.38
CA LYS A 91 3.00 -4.90 -17.57
C LYS A 91 1.99 -5.95 -18.00
N ASP A 92 1.42 -6.67 -17.04
CA ASP A 92 0.39 -7.67 -17.27
C ASP A 92 -0.86 -7.02 -17.88
N LYS A 93 -1.33 -7.61 -18.99
CA LYS A 93 -2.43 -7.04 -19.77
C LYS A 93 -3.77 -7.15 -19.05
N THR A 94 -3.96 -8.21 -18.28
CA THR A 94 -5.21 -8.47 -17.56
C THR A 94 -5.33 -7.51 -16.39
N LEU A 95 -4.29 -7.42 -15.56
CA LEU A 95 -4.23 -6.49 -14.43
C LEU A 95 -4.34 -5.03 -14.88
N ARG A 96 -3.70 -4.66 -16.00
CA ARG A 96 -3.83 -3.32 -16.57
C ARG A 96 -5.27 -3.03 -16.95
N LYS A 97 -5.94 -3.95 -17.65
CA LYS A 97 -7.32 -3.78 -18.08
C LYS A 97 -8.27 -3.62 -16.89
N GLU A 98 -8.09 -4.40 -15.84
CA GLU A 98 -8.91 -4.28 -14.62
C GLU A 98 -8.76 -2.91 -13.95
N VAL A 99 -7.54 -2.36 -13.92
CA VAL A 99 -7.30 -0.99 -13.40
C VAL A 99 -7.91 0.07 -14.33
N GLU A 100 -7.79 -0.08 -15.64
CA GLU A 100 -8.42 0.82 -16.62
C GLU A 100 -9.95 0.86 -16.44
N GLU A 101 -10.58 -0.32 -16.27
CA GLU A 101 -12.01 -0.43 -15.99
C GLU A 101 -12.38 0.24 -14.65
N ALA A 102 -11.57 0.05 -13.59
CA ALA A 102 -11.79 0.71 -12.30
C ALA A 102 -11.74 2.25 -12.40
N LEU A 103 -10.75 2.79 -13.11
CA LEU A 103 -10.61 4.22 -13.37
C LEU A 103 -11.78 4.75 -14.21
N GLU A 104 -12.27 3.97 -15.17
CA GLU A 104 -13.45 4.34 -15.96
C GLU A 104 -14.70 4.44 -15.06
N TYR A 105 -14.93 3.47 -14.17
CA TYR A 105 -16.04 3.51 -13.22
C TYR A 105 -15.95 4.74 -12.32
N GLN A 106 -14.80 5.01 -11.71
CA GLN A 106 -14.57 6.20 -10.89
C GLN A 106 -14.94 7.47 -11.65
N ARG A 107 -14.39 7.66 -12.85
CA ARG A 107 -14.62 8.87 -13.66
C ARG A 107 -16.12 9.04 -13.96
N ARG A 108 -16.81 7.96 -14.31
CA ARG A 108 -18.25 8.00 -14.60
C ARG A 108 -19.06 8.35 -13.35
N ILE A 109 -18.72 7.81 -12.19
CA ILE A 109 -19.37 8.12 -10.91
C ILE A 109 -19.15 9.59 -10.54
N GLU A 110 -17.91 10.09 -10.57
CA GLU A 110 -17.60 11.49 -10.26
C GLU A 110 -18.36 12.47 -11.16
N MET A 111 -18.42 12.19 -12.47
CA MET A 111 -19.18 13.02 -13.41
C MET A 111 -20.68 13.03 -13.09
N GLN A 112 -21.23 11.91 -12.62
CA GLN A 112 -22.63 11.80 -12.23
C GLN A 112 -22.93 12.57 -10.93
N VAL A 113 -22.07 12.44 -9.92
CA VAL A 113 -22.20 13.15 -8.64
C VAL A 113 -22.11 14.67 -8.84
N ARG A 114 -21.16 15.15 -9.66
CA ARG A 114 -21.00 16.58 -9.97
C ARG A 114 -22.20 17.20 -10.67
N ARG A 115 -22.99 16.43 -11.42
CA ARG A 115 -24.20 16.91 -12.12
C ARG A 115 -25.39 17.08 -11.19
N GLN A 116 -25.34 16.56 -9.97
CA GLN A 116 -26.43 16.74 -9.02
C GLN A 116 -26.53 18.18 -8.51
N ARG A 117 -27.77 18.59 -8.21
CA ARG A 117 -28.04 19.87 -7.56
C ARG A 117 -27.40 19.90 -6.17
N ALA A 118 -26.93 21.08 -5.78
CA ALA A 118 -26.38 21.29 -4.45
C ALA A 118 -27.42 20.96 -3.36
N GLY A 119 -27.00 20.23 -2.33
CA GLY A 119 -27.84 19.79 -1.21
C GLY A 119 -27.20 18.62 -0.46
N LEU A 120 -27.84 18.18 0.63
CA LEU A 120 -27.35 17.12 1.52
C LEU A 120 -27.05 15.79 0.80
N ILE A 121 -27.83 15.45 -0.24
CA ILE A 121 -27.61 14.23 -1.03
C ILE A 121 -26.32 14.33 -1.84
N ARG A 122 -26.03 15.51 -2.41
CA ARG A 122 -24.80 15.73 -3.16
C ARG A 122 -23.58 15.61 -2.26
N GLU A 123 -23.62 16.19 -1.07
CA GLU A 123 -22.52 16.11 -0.09
C GLU A 123 -22.19 14.65 0.26
N ARG A 124 -23.20 13.83 0.57
CA ARG A 124 -23.01 12.40 0.84
C ARG A 124 -22.46 11.61 -0.34
N LEU A 125 -22.86 11.98 -1.56
CA LEU A 125 -22.37 11.34 -2.77
C LEU A 125 -20.96 11.82 -3.14
N ASP A 126 -20.59 13.03 -2.77
CA ASP A 126 -19.23 13.56 -2.89
C ASP A 126 -18.29 12.78 -1.97
N ASP A 127 -18.70 12.55 -0.71
CA ASP A 127 -17.97 11.68 0.21
C ASP A 127 -17.81 10.26 -0.33
N ALA A 128 -18.88 9.69 -0.90
CA ALA A 128 -18.83 8.38 -1.53
C ALA A 128 -17.90 8.35 -2.75
N ALA A 129 -17.88 9.41 -3.57
CA ALA A 129 -16.97 9.54 -4.70
C ALA A 129 -15.50 9.64 -4.26
N ASN A 130 -15.22 10.36 -3.17
CA ASN A 130 -13.89 10.44 -2.58
C ASN A 130 -13.41 9.04 -2.10
N GLN A 131 -14.28 8.28 -1.44
CA GLN A 131 -13.96 6.91 -1.01
C GLN A 131 -13.72 5.96 -2.19
N ILE A 132 -14.41 6.16 -3.31
CA ILE A 132 -14.18 5.40 -4.54
C ILE A 132 -12.79 5.71 -5.12
N SER A 133 -12.30 6.94 -5.00
CA SER A 133 -10.91 7.26 -5.37
C SER A 133 -9.90 6.45 -4.53
N ASP A 134 -10.11 6.36 -3.22
CA ASP A 134 -9.26 5.54 -2.34
C ASP A 134 -9.37 4.06 -2.71
N TRP A 135 -10.57 3.60 -3.05
CA TRP A 135 -10.80 2.23 -3.52
C TRP A 135 -9.98 1.90 -4.77
N VAL A 136 -10.06 2.74 -5.80
CA VAL A 136 -9.34 2.54 -7.06
C VAL A 136 -7.83 2.64 -6.85
N SER A 137 -7.37 3.51 -5.95
CA SER A 137 -5.96 3.55 -5.53
C SER A 137 -5.50 2.21 -4.93
N ASN A 138 -6.31 1.61 -4.07
CA ASN A 138 -5.99 0.30 -3.48
C ASN A 138 -5.99 -0.83 -4.52
N ILE A 139 -6.91 -0.81 -5.51
CA ILE A 139 -6.91 -1.74 -6.64
C ILE A 139 -5.61 -1.58 -7.45
N TYR A 140 -5.20 -0.35 -7.73
CA TYR A 140 -3.96 -0.08 -8.45
C TYR A 140 -2.71 -0.57 -7.71
N GLN A 141 -2.62 -0.31 -6.40
CA GLN A 141 -1.50 -0.79 -5.57
C GLN A 141 -1.44 -2.32 -5.54
N LEU A 142 -2.60 -2.99 -5.48
CA LEU A 142 -2.68 -4.44 -5.54
C LEU A 142 -2.21 -4.95 -6.90
N ALA A 143 -2.67 -4.33 -7.99
CA ALA A 143 -2.28 -4.67 -9.35
C ALA A 143 -0.77 -4.55 -9.57
N LEU A 144 -0.14 -3.48 -9.07
CA LEU A 144 1.32 -3.32 -9.16
C LEU A 144 2.10 -4.45 -8.48
N ARG A 145 1.59 -4.97 -7.35
CA ARG A 145 2.25 -6.07 -6.63
C ARG A 145 2.04 -7.41 -7.31
N LEU A 146 0.84 -7.65 -7.80
CA LEU A 146 0.55 -8.83 -8.62
C LEU A 146 1.41 -8.80 -9.88
N ASP A 147 1.56 -7.64 -10.53
CA ASP A 147 2.43 -7.46 -11.70
C ASP A 147 3.89 -7.74 -11.38
N ALA A 148 4.42 -7.19 -10.28
CA ALA A 148 5.79 -7.46 -9.84
C ALA A 148 6.02 -8.94 -9.55
N TYR A 149 5.05 -9.63 -8.94
CA TYR A 149 5.09 -11.06 -8.68
C TYR A 149 5.04 -11.91 -9.97
N LEU A 150 4.19 -11.53 -10.93
CA LEU A 150 4.07 -12.22 -12.22
C LEU A 150 5.31 -12.00 -13.10
N ALA A 151 5.96 -10.84 -12.99
CA ALA A 151 7.16 -10.49 -13.72
C ALA A 151 8.45 -11.09 -13.12
N ASP A 152 8.39 -11.71 -11.94
CA ASP A 152 9.56 -12.32 -11.31
C ASP A 152 9.86 -13.71 -11.89
N ASP A 153 10.72 -13.71 -12.90
CA ASP A 153 11.21 -14.93 -13.56
C ASP A 153 11.94 -15.90 -12.61
N LEU A 154 12.59 -15.39 -11.56
CA LEU A 154 13.32 -16.24 -10.60
C LEU A 154 12.33 -17.05 -9.79
N LEU A 155 11.30 -16.41 -9.23
CA LEU A 155 10.24 -17.10 -8.48
C LEU A 155 9.48 -18.09 -9.38
N ALA A 156 9.24 -17.74 -10.64
CA ALA A 156 8.61 -18.63 -11.60
C ALA A 156 9.45 -19.89 -11.85
N ARG A 157 10.76 -19.73 -12.07
CA ARG A 157 11.70 -20.85 -12.27
C ARG A 157 11.79 -21.74 -11.04
N ASP A 158 11.90 -21.16 -9.85
CA ASP A 158 12.04 -21.91 -8.60
C ASP A 158 10.82 -22.76 -8.30
N ARG A 159 9.60 -22.28 -8.61
CA ARG A 159 8.37 -23.08 -8.45
C ARG A 159 8.37 -24.35 -9.28
N THR A 160 8.90 -24.30 -10.50
CA THR A 160 8.97 -25.47 -11.39
C THR A 160 10.16 -26.37 -11.06
N ARG A 161 11.31 -25.79 -10.71
CA ARG A 161 12.56 -26.50 -10.51
C ARG A 161 12.68 -27.18 -9.15
N LEU A 162 12.34 -26.50 -8.06
CA LEU A 162 12.49 -27.04 -6.70
C LEU A 162 11.84 -28.41 -6.47
N PRO A 163 10.61 -28.70 -6.94
CA PRO A 163 10.04 -30.04 -6.75
C PRO A 163 10.85 -31.13 -7.48
N GLN A 164 11.41 -30.82 -8.64
CA GLN A 164 12.26 -31.74 -9.40
C GLN A 164 13.60 -31.96 -8.68
N ASP A 165 14.25 -30.88 -8.22
CA ASP A 165 15.48 -30.94 -7.42
C ASP A 165 15.27 -31.79 -6.15
N ILE A 166 14.17 -31.58 -5.42
CA ILE A 166 13.83 -32.34 -4.21
C ILE A 166 13.66 -33.82 -4.53
N GLN A 167 13.01 -34.14 -5.65
CA GLN A 167 12.82 -35.52 -6.08
C GLN A 167 14.16 -36.18 -6.42
N GLN A 168 15.00 -35.52 -7.23
CA GLN A 168 16.32 -36.05 -7.61
C GLN A 168 17.22 -36.27 -6.39
N LEU A 169 17.24 -35.33 -5.44
CA LEU A 169 18.01 -35.47 -4.20
C LEU A 169 17.46 -36.59 -3.32
N SER A 170 16.14 -36.77 -3.28
CA SER A 170 15.51 -37.88 -2.54
C SER A 170 15.88 -39.25 -3.14
N GLU A 171 15.94 -39.35 -4.47
CA GLU A 171 16.40 -40.55 -5.18
C GLU A 171 17.90 -40.79 -5.03
N ALA A 172 18.71 -39.73 -4.95
CA ALA A 172 20.14 -39.84 -4.66
C ALA A 172 20.38 -40.33 -3.23
N ARG A 173 19.68 -39.76 -2.25
CA ARG A 173 19.70 -40.19 -0.84
C ARG A 173 19.36 -41.67 -0.69
N ALA A 174 18.36 -42.16 -1.43
CA ALA A 174 17.94 -43.56 -1.36
C ALA A 174 19.00 -44.56 -1.88
N ARG A 175 19.92 -44.09 -2.73
CA ARG A 175 21.00 -44.91 -3.33
C ARG A 175 22.34 -44.75 -2.62
N GLU A 176 22.50 -43.68 -1.85
CA GLU A 176 23.71 -43.39 -1.09
C GLU A 176 23.89 -44.38 0.07
N GLN A 177 25.12 -44.84 0.32
CA GLN A 177 25.45 -45.80 1.37
C GLN A 177 26.25 -45.15 2.50
N ASN A 178 26.91 -44.01 2.25
CA ASN A 178 27.64 -43.30 3.27
C ASN A 178 26.69 -42.54 4.21
N PRO A 179 26.68 -42.85 5.53
CA PRO A 179 25.76 -42.23 6.48
C PRO A 179 26.00 -40.73 6.68
N ASP A 180 27.22 -40.23 6.47
CA ASP A 180 27.52 -38.80 6.59
C ASP A 180 26.95 -38.02 5.39
N VAL A 181 27.06 -38.59 4.20
CA VAL A 181 26.49 -38.01 2.97
C VAL A 181 24.97 -38.07 2.99
N GLN A 182 24.38 -39.17 3.50
CA GLN A 182 22.93 -39.23 3.72
C GLN A 182 22.44 -38.11 4.64
N ARG A 183 23.13 -37.85 5.76
CA ARG A 183 22.78 -36.74 6.67
C ARG A 183 22.85 -35.38 5.98
N GLN A 184 23.88 -35.11 5.20
CA GLN A 184 24.00 -33.86 4.43
C GLN A 184 22.89 -33.72 3.38
N LEU A 185 22.56 -34.80 2.66
CA LEU A 185 21.44 -34.80 1.71
C LEU A 185 20.11 -34.49 2.42
N ASP A 186 19.92 -34.99 3.63
CA ASP A 186 18.69 -34.77 4.40
C ASP A 186 18.51 -33.31 4.78
N GLU A 187 19.57 -32.67 5.23
CA GLU A 187 19.59 -31.25 5.58
C GLU A 187 19.25 -30.39 4.35
N VAL A 188 19.88 -30.68 3.20
CA VAL A 188 19.62 -29.96 1.93
C VAL A 188 18.17 -30.18 1.47
N ILE A 189 17.68 -31.42 1.51
CA ILE A 189 16.30 -31.76 1.15
C ILE A 189 15.32 -31.04 2.07
N ALA A 190 15.57 -31.00 3.38
CA ALA A 190 14.72 -30.31 4.34
C ALA A 190 14.67 -28.80 4.06
N GLY A 191 15.81 -28.16 3.80
CA GLY A 191 15.88 -26.75 3.41
C GLY A 191 15.09 -26.46 2.13
N LYS A 192 15.27 -27.27 1.08
CA LYS A 192 14.53 -27.12 -0.19
C LYS A 192 13.03 -27.35 -0.01
N ARG A 193 12.61 -28.31 0.82
CA ARG A 193 11.19 -28.53 1.15
C ARG A 193 10.56 -27.33 1.85
N ASN A 194 11.27 -26.73 2.80
CA ASN A 194 10.81 -25.51 3.47
C ASN A 194 10.65 -24.36 2.48
N GLN A 195 11.66 -24.12 1.64
CA GLN A 195 11.59 -23.09 0.59
C GLN A 195 10.41 -23.33 -0.36
N TRP A 196 10.21 -24.56 -0.83
CA TRP A 196 9.10 -24.91 -1.70
C TRP A 196 7.74 -24.69 -1.04
N GLN A 197 7.61 -24.99 0.26
CA GLN A 197 6.39 -24.73 1.01
C GLN A 197 6.10 -23.23 1.12
N THR A 198 7.11 -22.40 1.43
CA THR A 198 6.97 -20.95 1.47
C THR A 198 6.53 -20.38 0.12
N LEU A 199 7.16 -20.82 -0.98
CA LEU A 199 6.78 -20.41 -2.33
C LEU A 199 5.35 -20.81 -2.70
N ARG A 200 4.88 -21.99 -2.28
CA ARG A 200 3.48 -22.39 -2.49
C ARG A 200 2.50 -21.52 -1.70
N GLN A 201 2.85 -21.13 -0.48
CA GLN A 201 2.01 -20.25 0.33
C GLN A 201 1.93 -18.86 -0.30
N LEU A 202 3.06 -18.32 -0.77
CA LEU A 202 3.09 -17.07 -1.53
C LEU A 202 2.20 -17.17 -2.77
N ASP A 203 2.29 -18.26 -3.54
CA ASP A 203 1.48 -18.46 -4.75
C ASP A 203 0.00 -18.54 -4.49
N ALA A 204 -0.40 -19.26 -3.43
CA ALA A 204 -1.79 -19.32 -3.01
C ALA A 204 -2.32 -17.92 -2.62
N ARG A 205 -1.54 -17.14 -1.88
CA ARG A 205 -1.91 -15.77 -1.47
C ARG A 205 -2.03 -14.83 -2.66
N MET A 206 -1.12 -14.91 -3.63
CA MET A 206 -1.18 -14.05 -4.83
C MET A 206 -2.39 -14.40 -5.71
N LYS A 207 -2.72 -15.68 -5.86
CA LYS A 207 -3.96 -16.10 -6.55
C LYS A 207 -5.21 -15.59 -5.83
N GLN A 208 -5.24 -15.69 -4.50
CA GLN A 208 -6.35 -15.16 -3.71
C GLN A 208 -6.45 -13.63 -3.86
N ALA A 209 -5.33 -12.93 -3.85
CA ALA A 209 -5.26 -11.49 -4.05
C ALA A 209 -5.79 -11.07 -5.44
N GLN A 210 -5.45 -11.82 -6.50
CA GLN A 210 -6.00 -11.61 -7.84
C GLN A 210 -7.52 -11.78 -7.86
N LEU A 211 -8.04 -12.88 -7.29
CA LEU A 211 -9.49 -13.09 -7.18
C LEU A 211 -10.19 -11.98 -6.38
N GLN A 212 -9.55 -11.48 -5.31
CA GLN A 212 -10.10 -10.39 -4.52
C GLN A 212 -10.14 -9.07 -5.30
N MET A 213 -9.15 -8.83 -6.18
CA MET A 213 -9.11 -7.69 -7.08
C MET A 213 -10.27 -7.74 -8.09
N GLU A 214 -10.50 -8.90 -8.71
CA GLU A 214 -11.63 -9.11 -9.64
C GLU A 214 -12.98 -8.90 -8.96
N GLN A 215 -13.14 -9.43 -7.73
CA GLN A 215 -14.33 -9.21 -6.92
C GLN A 215 -14.54 -7.74 -6.59
N SER A 216 -13.44 -7.03 -6.26
CA SER A 216 -13.44 -5.61 -5.97
C SER A 216 -13.88 -4.78 -7.19
N LEU A 217 -13.37 -5.11 -8.38
CA LEU A 217 -13.81 -4.47 -9.62
C LEU A 217 -15.30 -4.73 -9.92
N THR A 218 -15.78 -5.95 -9.68
CA THR A 218 -17.20 -6.30 -9.83
C THR A 218 -18.09 -5.49 -8.88
N ALA A 219 -17.64 -5.30 -7.63
CA ALA A 219 -18.33 -4.48 -6.66
C ALA A 219 -18.36 -2.99 -7.08
N LEU A 220 -17.27 -2.47 -7.66
CA LEU A 220 -17.25 -1.12 -8.25
C LEU A 220 -18.29 -0.96 -9.37
N GLY A 221 -18.39 -1.94 -10.27
CA GLY A 221 -19.41 -1.94 -11.33
C GLY A 221 -20.83 -1.96 -10.76
N THR A 222 -21.05 -2.68 -9.66
CA THR A 222 -22.34 -2.69 -8.95
C THR A 222 -22.67 -1.34 -8.32
N VAL A 223 -21.69 -0.71 -7.65
CA VAL A 223 -21.81 0.65 -7.08
C VAL A 223 -22.12 1.67 -8.17
N TYR A 224 -21.43 1.60 -9.31
CA TYR A 224 -21.73 2.45 -10.47
C TYR A 224 -23.20 2.32 -10.92
N GLY A 225 -23.71 1.09 -11.04
CA GLY A 225 -25.14 0.87 -11.35
C GLY A 225 -26.08 1.47 -10.31
N GLN A 226 -25.74 1.37 -9.03
CA GLN A 226 -26.53 1.96 -7.94
C GLN A 226 -26.51 3.50 -7.95
N VAL A 227 -25.36 4.12 -8.20
CA VAL A 227 -25.25 5.59 -8.35
C VAL A 227 -26.10 6.07 -9.54
N GLN A 228 -26.09 5.33 -10.65
CA GLN A 228 -26.90 5.66 -11.82
C GLN A 228 -28.41 5.63 -11.50
N LEU A 229 -28.87 4.65 -10.72
CA LEU A 229 -30.28 4.53 -10.30
C LEU A 229 -30.67 5.61 -9.27
N LEU A 230 -29.77 5.96 -8.35
CA LEU A 230 -30.00 7.03 -7.36
C LEU A 230 -30.25 8.39 -8.01
N ASN A 231 -29.59 8.67 -9.13
CA ASN A 231 -29.83 9.89 -9.91
C ASN A 231 -31.24 9.95 -10.53
N ALA A 232 -31.86 8.80 -10.82
CA ALA A 232 -33.22 8.75 -11.35
C ALA A 232 -34.29 8.99 -10.27
N GLU A 233 -34.01 8.68 -9.01
CA GLU A 233 -34.96 8.74 -7.90
C GLU A 233 -34.38 9.51 -6.70
N ALA A 234 -34.19 10.83 -6.87
CA ALA A 234 -33.51 11.76 -5.96
C ALA A 234 -34.14 11.96 -4.56
N ILE A 235 -35.11 11.14 -4.14
CA ILE A 235 -35.92 11.37 -2.93
C ILE A 235 -35.45 10.55 -1.72
N ASN A 236 -34.60 9.52 -1.90
CA ASN A 236 -34.33 8.55 -0.84
C ASN A 236 -32.91 8.63 -0.24
N SER A 237 -32.77 9.39 0.85
CA SER A 237 -31.53 9.53 1.64
C SER A 237 -31.02 8.21 2.25
N GLY A 238 -31.90 7.27 2.57
CA GLY A 238 -31.54 5.98 3.16
C GLY A 238 -30.83 5.03 2.18
N ARG A 239 -30.95 5.24 0.87
CA ARG A 239 -30.19 4.48 -0.14
C ARG A 239 -28.77 5.00 -0.31
N ALA A 240 -28.59 6.33 -0.30
CA ALA A 240 -27.25 6.94 -0.34
C ALA A 240 -26.42 6.55 0.89
N GLU A 241 -27.04 6.47 2.07
CA GLU A 241 -26.37 6.04 3.30
C GLU A 241 -25.87 4.60 3.25
N ARG A 242 -26.71 3.67 2.76
CA ARG A 242 -26.31 2.27 2.58
C ARG A 242 -25.19 2.12 1.56
N LEU A 243 -25.30 2.81 0.42
CA LEU A 243 -24.26 2.81 -0.60
C LEU A 243 -22.91 3.27 -0.04
N ARG A 244 -22.91 4.35 0.75
CA ARG A 244 -21.70 4.84 1.43
C ARG A 244 -21.10 3.78 2.36
N ASN A 245 -21.93 3.17 3.20
CA ASN A 245 -21.46 2.13 4.14
C ASN A 245 -20.90 0.90 3.40
N ASP A 246 -21.55 0.48 2.32
CA ASP A 246 -21.07 -0.62 1.48
C ASP A 246 -19.71 -0.28 0.85
N ILE A 247 -19.54 0.94 0.33
CA ILE A 247 -18.25 1.42 -0.21
C ILE A 247 -17.16 1.42 0.87
N LEU A 248 -17.45 2.00 2.05
CA LEU A 248 -16.51 2.01 3.18
C LEU A 248 -16.03 0.61 3.56
N GLU A 249 -16.96 -0.35 3.60
CA GLU A 249 -16.64 -1.73 3.93
C GLU A 249 -15.75 -2.38 2.85
N GLN A 250 -16.01 -2.12 1.56
CA GLN A 250 -15.17 -2.63 0.46
C GLN A 250 -13.77 -2.02 0.46
N VAL A 251 -13.68 -0.69 0.65
CA VAL A 251 -12.39 0.02 0.74
C VAL A 251 -11.55 -0.55 1.87
N LYS A 252 -12.15 -0.73 3.05
CA LYS A 252 -11.45 -1.28 4.22
C LYS A 252 -10.97 -2.71 3.99
N ARG A 253 -11.82 -3.58 3.43
CA ARG A 253 -11.41 -4.96 3.08
C ARG A 253 -10.20 -4.98 2.15
N LEU A 254 -10.19 -4.11 1.15
CA LEU A 254 -9.10 -4.06 0.19
C LEU A 254 -7.83 -3.45 0.79
N ASP A 255 -7.96 -2.41 1.62
CA ASP A 255 -6.85 -1.82 2.36
C ASP A 255 -6.19 -2.83 3.30
N ASP A 256 -6.98 -3.61 4.04
CA ASP A 256 -6.51 -4.68 4.91
C ASP A 256 -5.75 -5.76 4.11
N LEU A 257 -6.27 -6.14 2.93
CA LEU A 257 -5.59 -7.07 2.03
C LEU A 257 -4.25 -6.50 1.55
N VAL A 258 -4.24 -5.27 1.04
CA VAL A 258 -3.03 -4.58 0.57
C VAL A 258 -2.02 -4.46 1.73
N SER A 259 -2.46 -4.14 2.95
CA SER A 259 -1.60 -4.08 4.12
C SER A 259 -1.02 -5.45 4.49
N SER A 260 -1.82 -6.51 4.46
CA SER A 260 -1.35 -7.87 4.74
C SER A 260 -0.31 -8.38 3.72
N LEU A 261 -0.47 -8.05 2.44
CA LEU A 261 0.48 -8.44 1.40
C LEU A 261 1.83 -7.71 1.54
N ASN A 262 1.81 -6.48 2.04
CA ASN A 262 3.03 -5.71 2.34
C ASN A 262 3.86 -6.35 3.45
N GLU A 263 3.17 -6.89 4.47
CA GLU A 263 3.83 -7.54 5.60
C GLU A 263 4.58 -8.79 5.16
N VAL A 264 3.98 -9.60 4.27
CA VAL A 264 4.60 -10.82 3.72
C VAL A 264 5.85 -10.48 2.89
N TYR A 265 5.78 -9.46 2.04
CA TYR A 265 6.91 -9.05 1.20
C TYR A 265 8.07 -8.46 2.03
N ARG A 266 7.77 -7.82 3.17
CA ARG A 266 8.79 -7.32 4.11
C ARG A 266 9.41 -8.42 4.95
N TYR A 267 8.68 -9.50 5.24
CA TYR A 267 9.17 -10.62 6.06
C TYR A 267 10.19 -11.49 5.32
N ASP A 268 10.05 -11.66 4.01
CA ASP A 268 10.96 -12.50 3.20
C ASP A 268 12.34 -11.84 2.92
N GLY A 269 12.47 -10.52 3.12
CA GLY A 269 13.73 -9.79 2.92
C GLY A 269 14.72 -9.84 4.10
N PHE A 270 14.33 -10.36 5.28
CA PHE A 270 15.12 -10.25 6.51
C PHE A 270 15.71 -11.57 7.05
N GLN A 271 15.59 -12.70 6.35
CA GLN A 271 16.22 -13.96 6.80
C GLN A 271 17.61 -14.25 6.23
N GLN A 272 18.19 -13.37 5.40
CA GLN A 272 19.47 -13.64 4.74
C GLN A 272 20.71 -13.00 5.39
N THR A 273 20.56 -12.18 6.44
CA THR A 273 21.69 -11.45 7.05
C THR A 273 22.16 -11.96 8.41
N SER A 274 21.50 -12.97 9.01
CA SER A 274 21.80 -13.35 10.41
C SER A 274 22.67 -14.60 10.59
N THR A 275 23.14 -15.25 9.52
CA THR A 275 23.89 -16.52 9.62
C THR A 275 25.29 -16.49 9.03
N THR A 276 25.84 -15.31 8.73
CA THR A 276 27.20 -15.19 8.15
C THR A 276 28.22 -14.52 9.07
N ASP A 277 27.82 -13.98 10.23
CA ASP A 277 28.74 -13.25 11.13
C ASP A 277 29.21 -14.04 12.37
N GLU A 278 28.71 -15.26 12.62
CA GLU A 278 29.16 -16.09 13.76
C GLU A 278 30.27 -17.10 13.44
N LEU A 279 30.77 -17.18 12.20
CA LEU A 279 31.91 -18.04 11.84
C LEU A 279 33.22 -17.28 11.68
N ARG A 280 33.32 -16.06 12.22
CA ARG A 280 34.55 -15.27 12.19
C ARG A 280 34.91 -14.69 13.56
N LYS A 281 35.02 -15.55 14.58
CA LYS A 281 35.91 -15.35 15.73
C LYS A 281 36.48 -16.68 16.20
#